data_AF-A0A9C7UP78-F1
#
_entry.id   AF-A0A9C7UP78-F1
#
_cell.length_a   1.000
_cell.length_b   1.000
_cell.length_c   1.000
_cell.angle_alpha   90.00
_cell.angle_beta   90.00
_cell.angle_gamma   90.00
#
_symmetry.space_group_name_H-M   'P 1'
#
loop_
_entity.id
_entity.type
_entity.pdbx_description
1 polymer ?
#
loop_
_entity_poly.entity_id
_entity_poly.type
_entity_poly.pdbx_seq_one_letter_code
_entity_poly.pdbx_strand_id
1 'polypeptide(L)'
;MENPYHVLGLSNLATDKEIQTRYRKLAFKFHPDRNPGQREEAERNFKRIKDAYDLLKKQRRSQFERAESSAGTSARYDFYQEATKTQYRKTYTGQRSSGFSKASNRYTRPPRILDIPGLRILVFTLVASTSIAVLFGDSWWKKLNQGKSFDDMMRQRHIVQASKVRLQQDE
;
A
#
# COMPACT_ATOMS: atom_id res chain seq x y z
N MET A 1 25.35 20.38 21.13
CA MET A 1 24.47 19.51 20.32
C MET A 1 24.03 20.30 19.11
N GLU A 2 24.30 19.78 17.92
CA GLU A 2 23.86 20.41 16.68
C GLU A 2 22.33 20.23 16.54
N ASN A 3 21.62 21.28 16.11
CA ASN A 3 20.16 21.22 16.00
C ASN A 3 19.79 20.22 14.86
N PRO A 4 19.00 19.15 15.13
CA PRO A 4 18.63 18.15 14.12
C PRO A 4 17.93 18.74 12.88
N TYR A 5 17.17 19.82 13.06
CA TYR A 5 16.53 20.54 11.96
C TYR A 5 17.57 21.20 11.05
N HIS A 6 18.62 21.76 11.63
CA HIS A 6 19.71 22.40 10.89
C HIS A 6 20.52 21.37 10.08
N VAL A 7 20.79 20.19 10.65
CA VAL A 7 21.48 19.08 9.96
C VAL A 7 20.72 18.63 8.69
N LEU A 8 19.39 18.67 8.73
CA LEU A 8 18.53 18.34 7.59
C LEU A 8 18.25 19.54 6.66
N GLY A 9 18.71 20.74 7.02
CA GLY A 9 18.44 21.99 6.29
C GLY A 9 16.96 22.39 6.32
N LEU A 10 16.30 22.17 7.45
CA LEU A 10 14.89 22.45 7.69
C LEU A 10 14.70 23.52 8.76
N SER A 11 13.56 24.21 8.68
CA SER A 11 13.09 25.08 9.76
C SER A 11 12.62 24.23 10.95
N ASN A 12 12.69 24.79 12.16
CA ASN A 12 12.14 24.17 13.38
C ASN A 12 10.62 23.94 13.29
N LEU A 13 9.94 24.58 12.34
CA LEU A 13 8.50 24.43 12.07
C LEU A 13 8.19 23.39 10.98
N ALA A 14 9.21 22.67 10.47
CA ALA A 14 9.01 21.70 9.40
C ALA A 14 8.07 20.56 9.82
N THR A 15 7.22 20.15 8.88
CA THR A 15 6.27 19.05 9.06
C THR A 15 6.96 17.69 8.92
N ASP A 16 6.34 16.63 9.46
CA ASP A 16 6.89 15.26 9.41
C ASP A 16 7.11 14.79 7.97
N LYS A 17 6.23 15.21 7.06
CA LYS A 17 6.35 14.92 5.62
C LYS A 17 7.57 15.59 5.00
N GLU A 18 7.88 16.82 5.41
CA GLU A 18 9.06 17.56 4.94
C GLU A 18 10.34 16.96 5.49
N ILE A 19 10.36 16.62 6.79
CA ILE A 19 11.47 15.90 7.45
C ILE A 19 11.77 14.61 6.71
N GLN A 20 10.73 13.80 6.44
CA GLN A 20 10.89 12.53 5.74
C GLN A 20 11.36 12.72 4.29
N THR A 21 10.79 13.68 3.57
CA THR A 21 11.19 13.98 2.19
C THR A 21 12.64 14.44 2.11
N ARG A 22 13.08 15.34 3.00
CA ARG A 22 14.46 15.82 3.06
C ARG A 22 15.44 14.73 3.41
N TYR A 23 15.11 13.90 4.41
CA TYR A 23 15.92 12.74 4.77
C TYR A 23 16.17 11.83 3.56
N ARG A 24 15.12 11.46 2.81
CA ARG A 24 15.26 10.59 1.62
C ARG A 24 16.17 11.23 0.55
N LYS A 25 16.01 12.54 0.30
CA LYS A 25 16.83 13.27 -0.68
C LYS A 25 18.31 13.30 -0.28
N LEU A 26 18.59 13.57 1.00
CA LEU A 26 19.95 13.63 1.53
C LEU A 26 20.60 12.24 1.61
N ALA A 27 19.86 11.22 2.05
CA ALA A 27 20.30 9.83 2.08
C ALA A 27 20.71 9.32 0.69
N PHE A 28 19.94 9.68 -0.34
CA PHE A 28 20.26 9.36 -1.72
C PHE A 28 21.50 10.11 -2.22
N LYS A 29 21.64 11.40 -1.88
CA LYS A 29 22.79 12.22 -2.27
C LYS A 29 24.10 11.71 -1.66
N PHE A 30 24.07 11.32 -0.38
CA PHE A 30 25.25 10.87 0.37
C PHE A 30 25.36 9.35 0.47
N HIS A 31 24.74 8.59 -0.44
CA HIS A 31 24.89 7.14 -0.45
C HIS A 31 26.32 6.75 -0.86
N PRO A 32 26.99 5.82 -0.16
CA PRO A 32 28.39 5.44 -0.45
C PRO A 32 28.56 4.79 -1.83
N ASP A 33 27.51 4.16 -2.35
CA ASP A 33 27.52 3.54 -3.70
C ASP A 33 27.53 4.59 -4.82
N ARG A 34 26.94 5.77 -4.60
CA ARG A 34 26.87 6.85 -5.61
C ARG A 34 28.06 7.81 -5.54
N ASN A 35 28.87 7.72 -4.47
CA ASN A 35 30.03 8.57 -4.23
C ASN A 35 31.31 7.72 -4.05
N PRO A 36 31.73 6.94 -5.07
CA PRO A 36 32.85 6.03 -4.94
C PRO A 36 34.18 6.72 -4.60
N GLY A 37 34.38 7.97 -5.03
CA GLY A 37 35.58 8.76 -4.75
C GLY A 37 35.57 9.52 -3.41
N GLN A 38 34.42 9.59 -2.72
CA GLN A 38 34.25 10.33 -1.46
C GLN A 38 33.49 9.49 -0.43
N ARG A 39 33.80 8.18 -0.37
CA ARG A 39 33.08 7.21 0.47
C ARG A 39 33.04 7.60 1.94
N GLU A 40 34.18 7.99 2.52
CA GLU A 40 34.25 8.35 3.93
C GLU A 40 33.43 9.60 4.25
N GLU A 41 33.44 10.60 3.38
CA GLU A 41 32.69 11.83 3.60
C GLU A 41 31.18 11.60 3.43
N ALA A 42 30.81 10.80 2.43
CA ALA A 42 29.44 10.34 2.23
C ALA A 42 28.94 9.58 3.47
N GLU A 43 29.72 8.66 4.03
CA GLU A 43 29.36 7.90 5.23
C GLU A 43 29.24 8.79 6.48
N ARG A 44 30.20 9.70 6.71
CA ARG A 44 30.13 10.66 7.82
C ARG A 44 28.87 11.51 7.76
N ASN A 45 28.55 12.05 6.58
CA ASN A 45 27.35 12.85 6.39
C ASN A 45 26.07 12.02 6.50
N PHE A 46 26.05 10.83 5.92
CA PHE A 46 24.93 9.90 6.02
C PHE A 46 24.61 9.55 7.48
N LYS A 47 25.64 9.27 8.29
CA LYS A 47 25.49 9.00 9.72
C LYS A 47 24.88 10.20 10.46
N ARG A 48 25.41 11.41 10.23
CA ARG A 48 24.85 12.65 10.84
C ARG A 48 23.38 12.87 10.48
N ILE A 49 23.03 12.69 9.20
CA ILE A 49 21.67 12.84 8.69
C ILE A 49 20.73 11.81 9.33
N LYS A 50 21.18 10.57 9.48
CA LYS A 50 20.43 9.48 10.11
C LYS A 50 20.19 9.77 11.60
N ASP A 51 21.24 10.13 12.33
CA ASP A 51 21.16 10.44 13.76
C ASP A 51 20.19 11.62 14.02
N ALA A 52 20.25 12.67 13.19
CA ALA A 52 19.32 13.79 13.27
C ALA A 52 17.86 13.37 13.02
N TYR A 53 17.60 12.54 12.00
CA TYR A 53 16.26 12.04 11.70
C TYR A 53 15.70 11.16 12.83
N ASP A 54 16.51 10.27 13.40
CA ASP A 54 16.10 9.38 14.48
C ASP A 54 15.75 10.16 15.76
N LEU A 55 16.51 11.21 16.08
CA LEU A 55 16.20 12.13 17.19
C LEU A 55 14.84 12.82 17.00
N LEU A 56 14.59 13.39 15.81
CA LEU A 56 13.33 14.07 15.50
C LEU A 56 12.14 13.10 15.58
N LYS A 57 12.31 11.88 15.04
CA LYS A 57 11.27 10.84 15.08
C LYS A 57 10.93 10.44 16.51
N LYS A 58 11.94 10.28 17.39
CA LYS A 58 11.74 9.97 18.81
C LYS A 58 11.03 11.10 19.55
N GLN A 59 11.43 12.35 19.31
CA GLN A 59 10.77 13.52 19.91
C GLN A 59 9.29 13.58 19.53
N ARG A 60 8.97 13.43 18.24
CA ARG A 60 7.57 13.44 17.76
C ARG A 60 6.76 12.29 18.33
N ARG A 61 7.34 11.09 18.39
CA ARG A 61 6.70 9.92 19.00
C ARG A 61 6.38 10.15 20.47
N SER A 62 7.34 10.69 21.24
CA SER A 62 7.13 10.98 22.66
C SER A 62 6.07 12.07 22.90
N GLN A 63 5.97 13.07 22.01
CA GLN A 63 4.93 14.09 22.09
C GLN A 63 3.55 13.49 21.81
N PHE A 64 3.44 12.59 20.83
CA PHE A 64 2.21 11.88 20.52
C PHE A 64 1.78 10.96 21.67
N GLU A 65 2.70 10.18 22.22
CA GLU A 65 2.42 9.29 23.37
C GLU A 65 2.00 10.07 24.62
N ARG A 66 2.63 11.22 24.89
CA ARG A 66 2.20 12.11 25.98
C ARG A 66 0.79 12.65 25.74
N ALA A 67 0.50 13.12 24.53
CA ALA A 67 -0.84 13.60 24.17
C ALA A 67 -1.90 12.49 24.35
N GLU A 68 -1.60 11.27 23.90
CA GLU A 68 -2.49 10.10 24.04
C GLU A 68 -2.68 9.67 25.50
N SER A 69 -1.62 9.69 26.30
CA SER A 69 -1.69 9.41 27.74
C SER A 69 -2.51 10.45 28.51
N SER A 70 -2.43 11.72 28.11
CA SER A 70 -3.22 12.81 28.71
C SER A 70 -4.68 12.80 28.27
N ALA A 71 -5.00 12.19 27.13
CA ALA A 71 -6.36 12.14 26.55
C ALA A 71 -7.23 10.98 27.10
N GLY A 72 -6.83 10.34 28.21
CA GLY A 72 -7.70 9.45 28.97
C GLY A 72 -7.64 7.98 28.55
N THR A 73 -6.45 7.37 28.63
CA THR A 73 -6.28 5.93 28.41
C THR A 73 -6.70 5.08 29.62
N SER A 74 -6.78 5.65 30.84
CA SER A 74 -7.28 4.90 32.02
C SER A 74 -8.76 4.54 31.91
N ALA A 75 -9.62 5.48 31.52
CA ALA A 75 -11.07 5.22 31.42
C ALA A 75 -11.43 4.22 30.32
N ARG A 76 -10.62 4.14 29.25
CA ARG A 76 -10.87 3.20 28.14
C ARG A 76 -10.36 1.79 28.43
N TYR A 77 -9.28 1.63 29.19
CA TYR A 77 -8.76 0.30 29.55
C TYR A 77 -9.58 -0.36 30.68
N ASP A 78 -10.06 0.43 31.65
CA ASP A 78 -10.93 -0.07 32.72
C ASP A 78 -12.28 -0.60 32.17
N PHE A 79 -12.83 0.05 31.14
CA PHE A 79 -14.06 -0.39 30.47
C PHE A 79 -13.93 -1.77 29.78
N TYR A 80 -12.76 -2.10 29.20
CA TYR A 80 -12.53 -3.42 28.57
C TYR A 80 -12.29 -4.53 29.60
N GLN A 81 -11.73 -4.21 30.76
CA GLN A 81 -11.51 -5.16 31.87
C GLN A 81 -12.82 -5.52 32.59
N GLU A 82 -13.73 -4.56 32.78
CA GLU A 82 -15.04 -4.79 33.40
C GLU A 82 -15.94 -5.68 32.52
N ALA A 83 -15.94 -5.42 31.21
CA ALA A 83 -16.77 -6.15 30.24
C ALA A 83 -16.41 -7.65 30.14
N THR A 84 -15.14 -8.00 30.36
CA THR A 84 -14.66 -9.39 30.28
C THR A 84 -14.79 -10.14 31.61
N LYS A 85 -14.61 -9.47 32.77
CA LYS A 85 -14.90 -10.05 34.10
C LYS A 85 -16.39 -10.39 34.29
N THR A 86 -17.28 -9.57 33.73
CA THR A 86 -18.74 -9.79 33.82
C THR A 86 -19.16 -11.05 33.05
N GLN A 87 -18.49 -11.39 31.94
CA GLN A 87 -18.78 -12.61 31.18
C GLN A 87 -18.28 -13.88 31.90
N TYR A 88 -17.11 -13.83 32.56
CA TYR A 88 -16.60 -14.97 33.31
C TYR A 88 -17.43 -15.28 34.56
N ARG A 89 -17.96 -14.26 35.24
CA ARG A 89 -18.81 -14.44 36.44
C ARG A 89 -20.19 -15.03 36.12
N LYS A 90 -20.66 -14.96 34.87
CA LYS A 90 -22.01 -15.42 34.50
C LYS A 90 -22.11 -16.92 34.21
N THR A 91 -20.98 -17.61 34.05
CA THR A 91 -20.96 -19.01 33.60
C THR A 91 -20.83 -20.03 34.73
N TYR A 92 -20.50 -19.61 35.96
CA TYR A 92 -20.30 -20.52 37.12
C TYR A 92 -21.23 -20.29 38.32
N THR A 93 -22.14 -19.32 38.26
CA THR A 93 -23.14 -19.12 39.33
C THR A 93 -24.53 -19.27 38.74
N GLY A 94 -25.16 -20.41 39.03
CA GLY A 94 -26.53 -20.70 38.63
C GLY A 94 -27.53 -19.67 39.15
N GLN A 95 -28.49 -19.37 38.28
CA GLN A 95 -29.92 -19.32 38.62
C GLN A 95 -30.33 -18.39 39.77
N ARG A 96 -30.79 -17.17 39.44
CA ARG A 96 -32.12 -16.65 39.84
C ARG A 96 -32.37 -15.20 39.40
N SER A 97 -33.66 -14.90 39.29
CA SER A 97 -34.36 -13.61 39.19
C SER A 97 -34.22 -12.77 37.91
N SER A 98 -35.22 -12.94 37.05
CA SER A 98 -36.23 -11.92 36.69
C SER A 98 -35.76 -10.47 36.48
N GLY A 99 -36.03 -9.99 35.26
CA GLY A 99 -36.52 -8.63 35.09
C GLY A 99 -35.64 -7.70 34.26
N PHE A 100 -36.31 -7.05 33.31
CA PHE A 100 -35.99 -5.77 32.70
C PHE A 100 -35.16 -5.78 31.40
N SER A 101 -35.89 -5.49 30.34
CA SER A 101 -35.50 -5.17 28.98
C SER A 101 -34.53 -3.99 28.90
N LYS A 102 -33.67 -4.00 27.86
CA LYS A 102 -33.38 -2.82 27.06
C LYS A 102 -32.69 -3.21 25.74
N ALA A 103 -33.46 -3.05 24.67
CA ALA A 103 -32.95 -3.01 23.31
C ALA A 103 -31.87 -1.94 23.20
N SER A 104 -30.68 -2.31 22.74
CA SER A 104 -29.68 -1.37 22.26
C SER A 104 -29.48 -1.63 20.77
N ASN A 105 -29.61 -0.56 19.99
CA ASN A 105 -29.47 -0.53 18.54
C ASN A 105 -28.18 -1.23 18.11
N ARG A 106 -28.32 -2.40 17.48
CA ARG A 106 -27.27 -2.98 16.66
C ARG A 106 -27.17 -2.12 15.40
N TYR A 107 -26.21 -1.20 15.41
CA TYR A 107 -25.76 -0.52 14.20
C TYR A 107 -25.13 -1.58 13.29
N THR A 108 -25.95 -2.18 12.42
CA THR A 108 -25.48 -3.02 11.33
C THR A 108 -24.65 -2.13 10.42
N ARG A 109 -23.34 -2.41 10.36
CA ARG A 109 -22.44 -1.77 9.40
C ARG A 109 -23.01 -2.01 7.99
N PRO A 110 -23.21 -0.97 7.16
CA PRO A 110 -23.69 -1.20 5.80
C PRO A 110 -22.65 -2.03 5.04
N PRO A 111 -23.07 -3.07 4.28
CA PRO A 111 -22.15 -3.87 3.50
C PRO A 111 -21.46 -2.97 2.48
N ARG A 112 -20.13 -2.91 2.54
CA ARG A 112 -19.33 -2.32 1.45
C ARG A 112 -19.48 -3.26 0.27
N ILE A 113 -19.94 -2.73 -0.86
CA ILE A 113 -20.37 -3.46 -2.06
C ILE A 113 -19.21 -4.30 -2.69
N LEU A 114 -17.97 -4.13 -2.21
CA LEU A 114 -16.77 -4.82 -2.69
C LEU A 114 -16.26 -5.96 -1.77
N ASP A 115 -16.91 -6.26 -0.65
CA ASP A 115 -16.54 -7.40 0.23
C ASP A 115 -17.25 -8.71 -0.15
N ILE A 116 -17.58 -8.89 -1.44
CA ILE A 116 -18.06 -10.19 -1.95
C ILE A 116 -16.82 -11.03 -2.30
N PRO A 117 -16.59 -12.19 -1.66
CA PRO A 117 -15.39 -12.99 -1.86
C PRO A 117 -15.18 -13.42 -3.33
N GLY A 118 -16.25 -13.48 -4.13
CA GLY A 118 -16.19 -13.81 -5.57
C GLY A 118 -15.68 -12.68 -6.48
N LEU A 119 -15.92 -11.41 -6.16
CA LEU A 119 -15.51 -10.29 -7.04
C LEU A 119 -13.99 -10.11 -7.07
N ARG A 120 -13.33 -10.37 -5.93
CA ARG A 120 -11.87 -10.35 -5.81
C ARG A 120 -11.22 -11.42 -6.68
N ILE A 121 -11.73 -12.65 -6.63
CA ILE A 121 -11.21 -13.76 -7.44
C ILE A 121 -11.37 -13.44 -8.92
N LEU A 122 -12.51 -12.87 -9.35
CA LEU A 122 -12.73 -12.46 -10.74
C LEU A 122 -11.74 -11.39 -11.23
N VAL A 123 -11.43 -10.38 -10.40
CA VAL A 123 -10.45 -9.34 -10.78
C VAL A 123 -9.04 -9.93 -10.87
N PHE A 124 -8.66 -10.82 -9.95
CA PHE A 124 -7.35 -11.49 -10.01
C PHE A 124 -7.21 -12.45 -11.19
N THR A 125 -8.26 -13.20 -11.55
CA THR A 125 -8.22 -14.12 -12.70
C THR A 125 -8.18 -13.38 -14.02
N LEU A 126 -8.83 -12.23 -14.14
CA LEU A 126 -8.82 -11.42 -15.36
C LEU A 126 -7.46 -10.73 -15.60
N VAL A 127 -6.75 -10.32 -14.54
CA VAL A 127 -5.37 -9.80 -14.63
C VAL A 127 -4.34 -10.91 -14.85
N ALA A 128 -4.54 -12.08 -14.26
CA ALA A 128 -3.65 -13.23 -14.47
C ALA A 128 -3.80 -13.82 -15.88
N SER A 129 -5.03 -13.92 -16.41
CA SER A 129 -5.27 -14.48 -17.75
C SER A 129 -4.69 -13.61 -18.86
N THR A 130 -4.79 -12.28 -18.72
CA THR A 130 -4.17 -11.33 -19.65
C THR A 130 -2.64 -11.42 -19.62
N SER A 131 -2.04 -11.67 -18.45
CA SER A 131 -0.59 -11.86 -18.30
C SER A 131 -0.10 -13.19 -18.89
N ILE A 132 -0.87 -14.28 -18.74
CA ILE A 132 -0.55 -15.59 -19.32
C ILE A 132 -0.66 -15.54 -20.86
N ALA A 133 -1.63 -14.83 -21.42
CA ALA A 133 -1.77 -14.68 -22.86
C ALA A 133 -0.58 -13.91 -23.49
N VAL A 134 -0.02 -12.92 -22.79
CA VAL A 134 1.16 -12.16 -23.28
C VAL A 134 2.44 -13.01 -23.23
N LEU A 135 2.56 -13.95 -22.30
CA LEU A 135 3.77 -14.78 -22.14
C LEU A 135 3.70 -16.14 -22.85
N PHE A 136 2.50 -16.72 -23.01
CA PHE A 136 2.29 -18.04 -23.60
C PHE A 136 1.46 -18.03 -24.90
N GLY A 137 0.98 -16.87 -25.34
CA GLY A 137 0.14 -16.74 -26.53
C GLY A 137 0.80 -17.29 -27.79
N ASP A 138 2.08 -16.98 -28.02
CA ASP A 138 2.82 -17.42 -29.21
C ASP A 138 2.99 -18.93 -29.29
N SER A 139 3.17 -19.60 -28.14
CA SER A 139 3.41 -21.05 -28.07
C SER A 139 2.12 -21.86 -28.16
N TRP A 140 1.02 -21.37 -27.58
CA TRP A 140 -0.28 -22.04 -27.63
C TRP A 140 -0.95 -21.87 -29.01
N TRP A 141 -0.83 -20.68 -29.60
CA TRP A 141 -1.41 -20.38 -30.91
C TRP A 141 -0.71 -21.15 -32.06
N LYS A 142 0.62 -21.31 -31.99
CA LYS A 142 1.38 -22.18 -32.89
C LYS A 142 0.93 -23.65 -32.86
N LYS A 143 0.42 -24.12 -31.73
CA LYS A 143 -0.06 -25.50 -31.56
C LYS A 143 -1.47 -25.70 -32.12
N LEU A 144 -2.27 -24.63 -32.23
CA LEU A 144 -3.66 -24.68 -32.68
C LEU A 144 -3.86 -24.28 -34.15
N ASN A 145 -2.94 -23.51 -34.76
CA ASN A 145 -3.01 -23.10 -36.17
C ASN A 145 -1.72 -23.45 -36.91
N GLN A 146 -1.56 -24.73 -37.25
CA GLN A 146 -0.44 -25.20 -38.08
C GLN A 146 -0.57 -24.61 -39.50
N GLY A 147 0.17 -23.54 -39.77
CA GLY A 147 0.40 -23.04 -41.13
C GLY A 147 0.19 -21.55 -41.38
N LYS A 148 -0.22 -20.73 -40.40
CA LYS A 148 -0.28 -19.27 -40.57
C LYS A 148 0.29 -18.55 -39.36
N SER A 149 1.34 -17.76 -39.57
CA SER A 149 1.91 -16.85 -38.57
C SER A 149 0.96 -15.66 -38.33
N PHE A 150 0.95 -15.09 -37.12
CA PHE A 150 0.11 -13.93 -36.79
C PHE A 150 0.53 -12.72 -37.62
N ASP A 151 1.83 -12.63 -37.91
CA ASP A 151 2.41 -11.65 -38.84
C ASP A 151 1.85 -11.77 -40.26
N ASP A 152 1.51 -12.99 -40.69
CA ASP A 152 0.94 -13.27 -42.00
C ASP A 152 -0.52 -12.81 -42.08
N MET A 153 -1.27 -12.95 -40.98
CA MET A 153 -2.63 -12.44 -40.87
C MET A 153 -2.68 -10.90 -40.83
N MET A 154 -1.75 -10.26 -40.12
CA MET A 154 -1.66 -8.80 -40.08
C MET A 154 -1.20 -8.20 -41.42
N ARG A 155 -0.45 -8.97 -42.23
CA ARG A 155 -0.10 -8.60 -43.61
C ARG A 155 -1.26 -8.71 -44.60
N GLN A 156 -2.27 -9.55 -44.35
CA GLN A 156 -3.42 -9.69 -45.25
C GLN A 156 -4.35 -8.48 -45.29
N ARG A 157 -4.31 -7.55 -44.31
CA ARG A 157 -5.10 -6.31 -44.39
C ARG A 157 -4.59 -5.31 -45.42
N HIS A 158 -3.30 -5.35 -45.77
CA HIS A 158 -2.73 -4.39 -46.74
C HIS A 158 -2.89 -4.85 -48.20
N ILE A 159 -2.90 -6.17 -48.46
CA ILE A 159 -3.00 -6.71 -49.83
C ILE A 159 -4.43 -6.56 -50.39
N VAL A 160 -5.46 -6.68 -49.55
CA VAL A 160 -6.87 -6.57 -49.98
C VAL A 160 -7.25 -5.13 -50.36
N GLN A 161 -6.60 -4.11 -49.78
CA GLN A 161 -6.82 -2.73 -50.21
C GLN A 161 -6.12 -2.42 -51.54
N ALA A 162 -4.94 -2.99 -51.77
CA ALA A 162 -4.21 -2.82 -53.03
C ALA A 162 -4.92 -3.49 -54.22
N SER A 163 -5.57 -4.64 -54.03
CA SER A 163 -6.37 -5.28 -55.09
C SER A 163 -7.69 -4.54 -55.37
N LYS A 164 -8.30 -3.92 -54.36
CA LYS A 164 -9.54 -3.14 -54.53
C LYS A 164 -9.33 -1.85 -55.32
N VAL A 165 -8.17 -1.21 -55.19
CA VAL A 165 -7.80 -0.02 -55.98
C VAL A 165 -7.49 -0.38 -57.44
N ARG A 166 -6.91 -1.56 -57.70
CA ARG A 166 -6.58 -1.99 -59.07
C ARG A 166 -7.80 -2.37 -59.90
N LEU A 167 -8.84 -2.93 -59.26
CA LEU A 167 -10.09 -3.31 -59.93
C LEU A 167 -11.02 -2.11 -60.25
N GLN A 168 -10.77 -0.92 -59.70
CA GLN A 168 -11.51 0.31 -60.05
C GLN A 168 -10.87 1.12 -61.18
N GLN A 169 -9.72 0.69 -61.72
CA GLN A 169 -9.06 1.34 -62.86
C GLN A 169 -9.29 0.62 -64.19
N ASP A 170 -9.91 -0.57 -64.17
CA ASP A 170 -10.19 -1.42 -65.33
C ASP A 170 -11.71 -1.53 -65.65
N GLU A 171 -12.57 -0.71 -65.04
CA GLU A 171 -13.97 -0.48 -65.44
C GLU A 171 -14.18 0.91 -66.03
#